data_AF-A0A1Z8LG51-F1
#
_entry.id   AF-A0A1Z8LG51-F1
#
_cell.length_a   1.000
_cell.length_b   1.000
_cell.length_c   1.000
_cell.angle_alpha   90.00
_cell.angle_beta   90.00
_cell.angle_gamma   90.00
#
_symmetry.space_group_name_H-M   'P 1'
#
loop_
_entity.id
_entity.type
_entity.pdbx_description
1 polymer ?
#
loop_
_entity_poly.entity_id
_entity_poly.type
_entity_poly.pdbx_seq_one_letter_code
_entity_poly.pdbx_strand_id
1 'polypeptide(L)'
;MSLEYPYAHGPLLDDRQTYFYSDYQGLTFLKAWKNDRQTARISIAPAPAPNPMVRELPIPGANVVTANLLEAILTVVLRESELSNAAQFWLAQLIKKFEVTKRVHSGYDSTFKAIDREDHKNLELYLRLAEVLECAVNTNLALSSLNCMLKVMDTLCALRQGLSEVQRARLSRLVDSERQFVNIITQRVGVPLIA
;
A
#
# COMPACT_ATOMS: atom_id res chain seq x y z
N MET A 1 1.33 -8.39 29.27
CA MET A 1 0.20 -7.78 28.55
C MET A 1 0.48 -7.90 27.06
N SER A 2 -0.45 -8.43 26.27
CA SER A 2 -0.34 -8.42 24.81
C SER A 2 -0.79 -7.06 24.28
N LEU A 3 0.08 -6.38 23.56
CA LEU A 3 -0.26 -5.16 22.83
C LEU A 3 -1.13 -5.51 21.61
N GLU A 4 -2.21 -4.77 21.42
CA GLU A 4 -2.99 -4.77 20.16
C GLU A 4 -2.40 -3.73 19.20
N TYR A 5 -2.36 -4.04 17.90
CA TYR A 5 -1.72 -3.18 16.91
C TYR A 5 -2.61 -1.97 16.58
N PRO A 6 -2.26 -0.73 16.96
CA PRO A 6 -3.25 0.35 17.01
C PRO A 6 -3.61 0.94 15.64
N TYR A 7 -2.86 0.65 14.57
CA TYR A 7 -2.97 1.38 13.30
C TYR A 7 -3.87 0.70 12.26
N ALA A 8 -4.32 -0.53 12.48
CA ALA A 8 -5.12 -1.32 11.54
C ALA A 8 -6.57 -1.58 12.01
N HIS A 9 -7.15 -0.65 12.77
CA HIS A 9 -8.49 -0.78 13.32
C HIS A 9 -9.33 0.49 13.11
N GLY A 10 -10.66 0.33 13.05
CA GLY A 10 -11.62 1.43 12.90
C GLY A 10 -11.90 1.84 11.45
N PRO A 11 -12.75 2.87 11.24
CA PRO A 11 -13.18 3.33 9.93
C PRO A 11 -12.13 4.26 9.30
N LEU A 12 -10.96 3.73 8.95
CA LEU A 12 -9.77 4.52 8.61
C LEU A 12 -9.87 5.45 7.38
N LEU A 13 -10.91 5.31 6.57
CA LEU A 13 -11.22 6.26 5.49
C LEU A 13 -11.94 7.51 6.00
N ASP A 14 -12.77 7.35 7.02
CA ASP A 14 -13.45 8.45 7.69
C ASP A 14 -12.50 9.07 8.74
N ASP A 15 -11.88 8.24 9.59
CA ASP A 15 -10.93 8.63 10.65
C ASP A 15 -9.48 8.30 10.26
N ARG A 16 -8.78 9.27 9.67
CA ARG A 16 -7.41 9.05 9.18
C ARG A 16 -6.46 8.61 10.30
N GLN A 17 -5.53 7.72 9.96
CA GLN A 17 -4.43 7.34 10.85
C GLN A 17 -3.50 8.52 11.15
N THR A 18 -3.08 8.62 12.41
CA THR A 18 -2.08 9.58 12.87
C THR A 18 -0.85 8.88 13.42
N TYR A 19 0.28 9.04 12.74
CA TYR A 19 1.57 8.43 13.10
C TYR A 19 2.56 9.38 13.79
N PHE A 20 2.16 10.64 14.06
CA PHE A 20 3.07 11.69 14.53
C PHE A 20 3.57 11.51 15.98
N TYR A 21 2.88 10.70 16.78
CA TYR A 21 3.20 10.48 18.20
C TYR A 21 3.13 8.99 18.57
N SER A 22 3.61 8.13 17.66
CA SER A 22 3.67 6.70 17.91
C SER A 22 4.69 6.38 19.00
N ASP A 23 4.25 5.80 20.10
CA ASP A 23 5.14 5.36 21.18
C ASP A 23 6.13 4.29 20.70
N TYR A 24 7.38 4.38 21.15
CA TYR A 24 8.34 3.31 20.93
C TYR A 24 8.00 2.10 21.81
N GLN A 25 7.53 1.04 21.16
CA GLN A 25 7.09 -0.20 21.83
C GLN A 25 7.96 -1.43 21.47
N GLY A 26 9.08 -1.20 20.79
CA GLY A 26 10.11 -2.20 20.51
C GLY A 26 9.59 -3.50 19.86
N LEU A 27 10.11 -4.64 20.31
CA LEU A 27 9.72 -5.96 19.80
C LEU A 27 8.24 -6.29 20.01
N THR A 28 7.61 -5.74 21.04
CA THR A 28 6.18 -5.97 21.32
C THR A 28 5.32 -5.37 20.22
N PHE A 29 5.71 -4.21 19.67
CA PHE A 29 5.07 -3.60 18.50
C PHE A 29 5.12 -4.52 17.29
N LEU A 30 6.30 -5.04 16.98
CA LEU A 30 6.51 -5.92 15.83
C LEU A 30 5.73 -7.24 15.97
N LYS A 31 5.61 -7.78 17.19
CA LYS A 31 4.76 -8.94 17.48
C LYS A 31 3.27 -8.63 17.29
N ALA A 32 2.81 -7.46 17.75
CA ALA A 32 1.43 -7.03 17.57
C ALA A 32 1.10 -6.86 16.07
N TRP A 33 1.96 -6.21 15.31
CA TRP A 33 1.83 -6.10 13.85
C TRP A 33 1.79 -7.47 13.16
N LYS A 34 2.71 -8.39 13.51
CA LYS A 34 2.74 -9.75 12.93
C LYS A 34 1.42 -10.49 13.18
N ASN A 35 0.87 -10.36 14.39
CA ASN A 35 -0.40 -10.97 14.75
C ASN A 35 -1.58 -10.35 14.00
N ASP A 36 -1.65 -9.02 13.90
CA ASP A 36 -2.68 -8.32 13.11
C ASP A 36 -2.70 -8.80 11.65
N ARG A 37 -1.54 -8.84 11.01
CA ARG A 37 -1.40 -9.35 9.63
C ARG A 37 -1.80 -10.81 9.49
N GLN A 38 -1.49 -11.63 10.49
CA GLN A 38 -1.92 -13.03 10.50
C GLN A 38 -3.46 -13.17 10.53
N THR A 39 -4.19 -12.21 11.11
CA THR A 39 -5.66 -12.21 11.09
C THR A 39 -6.26 -11.77 9.74
N ALA A 40 -5.54 -10.95 8.98
CA ALA A 40 -5.94 -10.53 7.64
C ALA A 40 -5.58 -11.57 6.56
N ARG A 41 -4.65 -12.48 6.87
CA ARG A 41 -4.28 -13.61 6.02
C ARG A 41 -5.40 -14.65 6.00
N ILE A 42 -5.73 -15.15 4.82
CA ILE A 42 -6.75 -16.20 4.66
C ILE A 42 -6.12 -17.50 4.15
N SER A 43 -6.65 -18.63 4.60
CA SER A 43 -6.19 -19.97 4.23
C SER A 43 -6.79 -20.44 2.89
N ILE A 44 -6.60 -19.67 1.83
CA ILE A 44 -6.99 -20.05 0.47
C ILE A 44 -5.78 -20.04 -0.47
N ALA A 45 -5.96 -20.56 -1.69
CA ALA A 45 -4.93 -20.48 -2.71
C ALA A 45 -4.50 -19.00 -2.91
N PRO A 46 -3.20 -18.71 -2.95
CA PRO A 46 -2.72 -17.36 -3.12
C PRO A 46 -3.27 -16.79 -4.43
N ALA A 47 -3.71 -15.52 -4.40
CA ALA A 47 -4.07 -14.82 -5.61
C ALA A 47 -2.88 -14.85 -6.59
N PRO A 48 -3.15 -14.90 -7.92
CA PRO A 48 -2.07 -14.76 -8.89
C PRO A 48 -1.36 -13.41 -8.72
N ALA A 49 -0.13 -13.33 -9.23
CA ALA A 49 0.57 -12.06 -9.38
C ALA A 49 -0.30 -11.06 -10.15
N PRO A 50 -0.21 -9.75 -9.86
CA PRO A 50 -1.06 -8.76 -10.49
C PRO A 50 -0.72 -8.70 -11.98
N ASN A 51 -1.73 -8.87 -12.84
CA ASN A 51 -1.60 -8.69 -14.28
C ASN A 51 -2.10 -7.28 -14.64
N PRO A 52 -1.23 -6.37 -15.11
CA PRO A 52 -1.65 -5.02 -15.43
C PRO A 52 -2.43 -4.98 -16.75
N MET A 53 -3.43 -4.13 -16.80
CA MET A 53 -4.00 -3.67 -18.06
C MET A 53 -3.06 -2.65 -18.67
N VAL A 54 -2.63 -2.84 -19.92
CA VAL A 54 -1.71 -1.88 -20.55
C VAL A 54 -2.38 -0.52 -20.68
N ARG A 55 -1.78 0.49 -20.04
CA ARG A 55 -2.18 1.88 -20.08
C ARG A 55 -0.94 2.75 -20.28
N GLU A 56 -1.13 3.90 -20.90
CA GLU A 56 -0.07 4.90 -21.04
C GLU A 56 0.01 5.77 -19.79
N LEU A 57 1.23 6.18 -19.43
CA LEU A 57 1.42 7.16 -18.38
C LEU A 57 0.86 8.51 -18.85
N PRO A 58 0.10 9.22 -17.99
CA PRO A 58 -0.37 10.56 -18.33
C PRO A 58 0.79 11.54 -18.42
N ILE A 59 0.60 12.59 -19.21
CA ILE A 59 1.53 13.72 -19.29
C ILE A 59 1.38 14.55 -18.00
N PRO A 60 2.49 14.97 -17.35
CA PRO A 60 2.41 15.88 -16.21
C PRO A 60 1.55 17.12 -16.50
N GLY A 61 0.62 17.44 -15.61
CA GLY A 61 -0.34 18.53 -15.80
C GLY A 61 -1.66 18.14 -16.47
N ALA A 62 -1.85 16.87 -16.87
CA ALA A 62 -3.14 16.36 -17.29
C ALA A 62 -4.02 15.97 -16.08
N ASN A 63 -5.34 15.94 -16.28
CA ASN A 63 -6.23 15.25 -15.37
C ASN A 63 -5.97 13.74 -15.42
N VAL A 64 -6.08 13.08 -14.28
CA VAL A 64 -5.71 11.68 -14.10
C VAL A 64 -6.91 10.88 -13.61
N VAL A 65 -7.16 9.74 -14.25
CA VAL A 65 -7.98 8.66 -13.68
C VAL A 65 -7.04 7.71 -12.94
N THR A 66 -7.20 7.61 -11.63
CA THR A 66 -6.24 6.92 -10.75
C THR A 66 -6.08 5.45 -11.09
N ALA A 67 -7.17 4.76 -11.44
CA ALA A 67 -7.10 3.37 -11.88
C ALA A 67 -6.18 3.21 -13.10
N ASN A 68 -6.34 4.06 -14.13
CA ASN A 68 -5.49 4.00 -15.32
C ASN A 68 -4.03 4.34 -15.00
N LEU A 69 -3.79 5.30 -14.10
CA LEU A 69 -2.45 5.64 -13.67
C LEU A 69 -1.77 4.47 -12.95
N LEU A 70 -2.47 3.81 -12.04
CA LEU A 70 -1.95 2.65 -11.32
C LEU A 70 -1.61 1.50 -12.26
N GLU A 71 -2.47 1.21 -13.24
CA GLU A 71 -2.21 0.20 -14.27
C GLU A 71 -1.00 0.55 -15.15
N ALA A 72 -0.84 1.84 -15.52
CA ALA A 72 0.31 2.32 -16.29
C ALA A 72 1.62 2.18 -15.50
N ILE A 73 1.65 2.58 -14.23
CA ILE A 73 2.83 2.44 -13.37
C ILE A 73 3.14 0.95 -13.16
N LEU A 74 2.13 0.13 -12.86
CA LEU A 74 2.33 -1.31 -12.66
C LEU A 74 2.92 -1.98 -13.91
N THR A 75 2.46 -1.59 -15.11
CA THR A 75 3.02 -2.05 -16.38
C THR A 75 4.51 -1.75 -16.48
N VAL A 76 4.93 -0.53 -16.13
CA VAL A 76 6.34 -0.12 -16.15
C VAL A 76 7.15 -0.93 -15.13
N VAL A 77 6.72 -0.99 -13.88
CA VAL A 77 7.46 -1.67 -12.80
C VAL A 77 7.66 -3.17 -13.09
N LEU A 78 6.68 -3.82 -13.73
CA LEU A 78 6.77 -5.25 -14.03
C LEU A 78 7.62 -5.58 -15.28
N ARG A 79 7.79 -4.64 -16.21
CA ARG A 79 8.46 -4.88 -17.50
C ARG A 79 9.87 -4.32 -17.56
N GLU A 80 10.14 -3.25 -16.83
CA GLU A 80 11.41 -2.55 -16.87
C GLU A 80 12.24 -2.90 -15.63
N SER A 81 13.55 -3.05 -15.81
CA SER A 81 14.48 -3.28 -14.70
C SER A 81 14.63 -2.06 -13.79
N GLU A 82 14.34 -0.87 -14.34
CA GLU A 82 14.37 0.41 -13.64
C GLU A 82 13.13 1.21 -14.00
N LEU A 83 12.62 2.00 -13.05
CA LEU A 83 11.48 2.88 -13.32
C LEU A 83 11.89 4.04 -14.24
N SER A 84 11.18 4.23 -15.34
CA SER A 84 11.29 5.48 -16.12
C SER A 84 11.04 6.73 -15.27
N ASN A 85 11.65 7.87 -15.64
CA ASN A 85 11.49 9.14 -14.93
C ASN A 85 10.00 9.56 -14.78
N ALA A 86 9.18 9.27 -15.79
CA ALA A 86 7.75 9.55 -15.75
C ALA A 86 7.02 8.67 -14.72
N ALA A 87 7.32 7.37 -14.67
CA ALA A 87 6.75 6.47 -13.66
C ALA A 87 7.19 6.86 -12.24
N GLN A 88 8.48 7.20 -12.05
CA GLN A 88 8.99 7.67 -10.77
C GLN A 88 8.26 8.94 -10.30
N PHE A 89 8.07 9.90 -11.20
CA PHE A 89 7.35 11.14 -10.91
C PHE A 89 5.92 10.84 -10.42
N TRP A 90 5.16 10.03 -11.15
CA TRP A 90 3.77 9.75 -10.79
C TRP A 90 3.64 8.90 -9.53
N LEU A 91 4.52 7.92 -9.33
CA LEU A 91 4.56 7.14 -8.11
C LEU A 91 4.85 8.04 -6.89
N ALA A 92 5.80 8.97 -7.03
CA ALA A 92 6.10 9.95 -5.97
C ALA A 92 4.89 10.85 -5.67
N GLN A 93 4.11 11.26 -6.68
CA GLN A 93 2.87 12.03 -6.47
C GLN A 93 1.82 11.21 -5.70
N LEU A 94 1.59 9.95 -6.07
CA LEU A 94 0.67 9.05 -5.38
C LEU A 94 1.08 8.83 -3.92
N ILE A 95 2.37 8.54 -3.68
CA ILE A 95 2.93 8.37 -2.33
C ILE A 95 2.70 9.66 -1.52
N LYS A 96 3.14 10.81 -2.03
CA LYS A 96 2.99 12.10 -1.34
C LYS A 96 1.53 12.38 -1.01
N LYS A 97 0.63 12.15 -1.97
CA LYS A 97 -0.81 12.36 -1.80
C LYS A 97 -1.39 11.47 -0.71
N PHE A 98 -1.08 10.18 -0.75
CA PHE A 98 -1.53 9.23 0.24
C PHE A 98 -0.94 9.53 1.62
N GLU A 99 0.33 9.91 1.71
CA GLU A 99 0.95 10.21 3.00
C GLU A 99 0.28 11.38 3.73
N VAL A 100 -0.15 12.41 3.00
CA VAL A 100 -0.82 13.58 3.56
C VAL A 100 -2.29 13.29 3.90
N THR A 101 -2.99 12.61 3.00
CA THR A 101 -4.46 12.50 3.09
C THR A 101 -4.95 11.17 3.66
N LYS A 102 -4.12 10.12 3.60
CA LYS A 102 -4.48 8.71 3.83
C LYS A 102 -5.59 8.20 2.90
N ARG A 103 -5.80 8.90 1.78
CA ARG A 103 -6.90 8.64 0.85
C ARG A 103 -6.40 8.48 -0.58
N VAL A 104 -7.04 7.59 -1.32
CA VAL A 104 -6.83 7.39 -2.76
C VAL A 104 -8.13 7.70 -3.46
N HIS A 105 -8.15 8.78 -4.24
CA HIS A 105 -9.34 9.21 -4.96
C HIS A 105 -9.39 8.61 -6.36
N SER A 106 -10.57 8.49 -6.96
CA SER A 106 -10.74 7.96 -8.32
C SER A 106 -10.07 8.81 -9.40
N GLY A 107 -9.88 10.10 -9.16
CA GLY A 107 -9.21 11.00 -10.09
C GLY A 107 -8.66 12.27 -9.47
N TYR A 108 -7.69 12.84 -10.16
CA TYR A 108 -6.99 14.06 -9.77
C TYR A 108 -6.94 15.07 -10.93
N ASP A 109 -6.98 16.36 -10.59
CA ASP A 109 -6.84 17.44 -11.55
C ASP A 109 -5.37 17.63 -12.00
N SER A 110 -5.14 18.60 -12.89
CA SER A 110 -3.83 18.98 -13.40
C SER A 110 -2.81 19.38 -12.32
N THR A 111 -3.26 19.71 -11.11
CA THR A 111 -2.42 20.05 -9.94
C THR A 111 -2.31 18.91 -8.93
N PHE A 112 -2.81 17.72 -9.30
CA PHE A 112 -2.90 16.53 -8.48
C PHE A 112 -3.76 16.70 -7.21
N LYS A 113 -4.75 17.58 -7.25
CA LYS A 113 -5.80 17.68 -6.23
C LYS A 113 -6.96 16.75 -6.59
N ALA A 114 -7.62 16.20 -5.58
CA ALA A 114 -8.75 15.29 -5.81
C ALA A 114 -9.88 16.07 -6.51
N ILE A 115 -10.39 15.51 -7.61
CA ILE A 115 -11.52 16.09 -8.35
C ILE A 115 -12.78 16.02 -7.47
N ASP A 116 -13.04 14.84 -6.90
CA ASP A 116 -14.04 14.63 -5.86
C ASP A 116 -13.36 14.19 -4.56
N ARG A 117 -13.58 14.95 -3.48
CA ARG A 117 -12.99 14.70 -2.17
C ARG A 117 -13.68 13.57 -1.41
N GLU A 118 -14.94 13.27 -1.73
CA GLU A 118 -15.69 12.20 -1.08
C GLU A 118 -15.49 10.84 -1.78
N ASP A 119 -15.04 10.85 -3.03
CA ASP A 119 -14.77 9.65 -3.81
C ASP A 119 -13.41 9.01 -3.49
N HIS A 120 -13.30 8.49 -2.26
CA HIS A 120 -12.11 7.78 -1.75
C HIS A 120 -12.45 6.43 -1.09
N LYS A 121 -13.69 5.93 -1.27
CA LYS A 121 -14.16 4.69 -0.63
C LYS A 121 -13.94 3.42 -1.45
N ASN A 122 -13.38 3.57 -2.66
CA ASN A 122 -13.11 2.44 -3.54
C ASN A 122 -11.84 1.68 -3.11
N LEU A 123 -12.01 0.59 -2.33
CA LEU A 123 -10.92 -0.25 -1.83
C LEU A 123 -10.09 -0.92 -2.94
N GLU A 124 -10.61 -1.04 -4.16
CA GLU A 124 -9.85 -1.57 -5.29
C GLU A 124 -8.63 -0.69 -5.63
N LEU A 125 -8.78 0.64 -5.49
CA LEU A 125 -7.67 1.58 -5.71
C LEU A 125 -6.56 1.40 -4.67
N TYR A 126 -6.91 1.06 -3.44
CA TYR A 126 -5.97 0.84 -2.34
C TYR A 126 -5.23 -0.48 -2.53
N LEU A 127 -5.95 -1.55 -2.91
CA LEU A 127 -5.32 -2.83 -3.27
C LEU A 127 -4.34 -2.66 -4.43
N ARG A 128 -4.77 -2.02 -5.51
CA ARG A 128 -3.89 -1.81 -6.67
C ARG A 128 -2.71 -0.90 -6.34
N LEU A 129 -2.89 0.12 -5.50
CA LEU A 129 -1.78 0.93 -5.01
C LEU A 129 -0.79 0.08 -4.20
N ALA A 130 -1.26 -0.80 -3.31
CA ALA A 130 -0.39 -1.71 -2.56
C ALA A 130 0.40 -2.65 -3.49
N GLU A 131 -0.21 -3.14 -4.57
CA GLU A 131 0.46 -3.97 -5.60
C GLU A 131 1.54 -3.18 -6.36
N VAL A 132 1.26 -1.93 -6.74
CA VAL A 132 2.26 -1.04 -7.34
C VAL A 132 3.44 -0.81 -6.37
N LEU A 133 3.14 -0.54 -5.10
CA LEU A 133 4.16 -0.27 -4.08
C LEU A 133 5.00 -1.51 -3.80
N GLU A 134 4.38 -2.69 -3.68
CA GLU A 134 5.07 -3.97 -3.54
C GLU A 134 6.12 -4.15 -4.64
N CYS A 135 5.75 -3.97 -5.91
CA CYS A 135 6.69 -4.09 -7.01
C CYS A 135 7.78 -3.00 -6.95
N ALA A 136 7.42 -1.78 -6.53
CA ALA A 136 8.33 -0.65 -6.44
C ALA A 136 9.32 -0.74 -5.26
N VAL A 137 9.06 -1.54 -4.22
CA VAL A 137 10.00 -1.74 -3.09
C VAL A 137 11.35 -2.27 -3.58
N ASN A 138 11.38 -3.02 -4.68
CA ASN A 138 12.62 -3.54 -5.27
C ASN A 138 13.39 -2.53 -6.14
N THR A 139 12.99 -1.26 -6.16
CA THR A 139 13.58 -0.19 -6.99
C THR A 139 14.26 0.91 -6.15
N ASN A 140 14.78 1.96 -6.80
CA ASN A 140 15.45 3.10 -6.13
C ASN A 140 14.56 3.89 -5.14
N LEU A 141 13.24 3.67 -5.12
CA LEU A 141 12.28 4.27 -4.17
C LEU A 141 11.90 3.32 -3.03
N ALA A 142 12.75 2.34 -2.71
CA ALA A 142 12.45 1.24 -1.80
C ALA A 142 11.84 1.67 -0.45
N LEU A 143 12.46 2.65 0.23
CA LEU A 143 12.04 3.03 1.59
C LEU A 143 10.73 3.84 1.62
N SER A 144 10.57 4.82 0.73
CA SER A 144 9.34 5.60 0.65
C SER A 144 8.16 4.73 0.18
N SER A 145 8.41 3.84 -0.78
CA SER A 145 7.42 2.87 -1.27
C SER A 145 7.01 1.91 -0.16
N LEU A 146 7.98 1.35 0.58
CA LEU A 146 7.68 0.46 1.70
C LEU A 146 6.91 1.18 2.81
N ASN A 147 7.35 2.36 3.23
CA ASN A 147 6.66 3.14 4.27
C ASN A 147 5.22 3.47 3.86
N CYS A 148 4.99 3.80 2.59
CA CYS A 148 3.65 4.00 2.05
C CYS A 148 2.86 2.69 2.05
N MET A 149 3.47 1.59 1.60
CA MET A 149 2.85 0.26 1.56
C MET A 149 2.35 -0.15 2.93
N LEU A 150 3.16 -0.03 4.00
CA LEU A 150 2.76 -0.36 5.37
C LEU A 150 1.47 0.38 5.78
N LYS A 151 1.38 1.68 5.48
CA LYS A 151 0.22 2.52 5.81
C LYS A 151 -1.03 2.16 4.97
N VAL A 152 -0.85 1.82 3.69
CA VAL A 152 -1.93 1.31 2.84
C VAL A 152 -2.43 -0.04 3.35
N MET A 153 -1.51 -0.93 3.74
CA MET A 153 -1.82 -2.25 4.30
C MET A 153 -2.59 -2.15 5.61
N ASP A 154 -2.26 -1.20 6.48
CA ASP A 154 -3.02 -0.92 7.69
C ASP A 154 -4.48 -0.54 7.36
N THR A 155 -4.69 0.32 6.35
CA THR A 155 -6.04 0.70 5.88
C THR A 155 -6.81 -0.51 5.36
N LEU A 156 -6.18 -1.34 4.53
CA LEU A 156 -6.79 -2.54 3.96
C LEU A 156 -7.10 -3.60 5.02
N CYS A 157 -6.22 -3.80 6.00
CA CYS A 157 -6.42 -4.75 7.10
C CYS A 157 -7.59 -4.32 7.99
N ALA A 158 -7.71 -3.03 8.30
CA ALA A 158 -8.84 -2.48 9.06
C ALA A 158 -10.18 -2.71 8.34
N LEU A 159 -10.19 -2.54 7.02
CA LEU A 159 -11.41 -2.58 6.20
C LEU A 159 -11.63 -3.93 5.50
N ARG A 160 -10.89 -4.98 5.91
CA ARG A 160 -10.91 -6.31 5.28
C ARG A 160 -12.29 -6.95 5.17
N GLN A 161 -13.21 -6.60 6.08
CA GLN A 161 -14.59 -7.10 6.07
C GLN A 161 -15.40 -6.56 4.88
N GLY A 162 -15.03 -5.38 4.35
CA GLY A 162 -15.64 -4.80 3.15
C GLY A 162 -15.07 -5.33 1.83
N LEU A 163 -14.03 -6.17 1.88
CA LEU A 163 -13.42 -6.76 0.68
C LEU A 163 -14.19 -8.00 0.22
N SER A 164 -14.35 -8.14 -1.10
CA SER A 164 -14.80 -9.39 -1.71
C SER A 164 -13.79 -10.53 -1.50
N GLU A 165 -14.18 -11.77 -1.77
CA GLU A 165 -13.29 -12.93 -1.64
C GLU A 165 -12.01 -12.80 -2.50
N VAL A 166 -12.15 -12.38 -3.76
CA VAL A 166 -11.02 -12.13 -4.66
C VAL A 166 -10.09 -11.04 -4.11
N GLN A 167 -10.66 -9.98 -3.54
CA GLN A 167 -9.90 -8.90 -2.93
C GLN A 167 -9.18 -9.34 -1.65
N ARG A 168 -9.82 -10.19 -0.82
CA ARG A 168 -9.17 -10.79 0.35
C ARG A 168 -8.02 -11.72 -0.05
N ALA A 169 -8.15 -12.45 -1.17
CA ALA A 169 -7.06 -13.26 -1.72
C ALA A 169 -5.84 -12.41 -2.08
N ARG A 170 -6.07 -11.25 -2.73
CA ARG A 170 -5.03 -10.27 -3.05
C ARG A 170 -4.41 -9.65 -1.80
N LEU A 171 -5.23 -9.24 -0.84
CA LEU A 171 -4.74 -8.74 0.45
C LEU A 171 -3.86 -9.78 1.16
N SER A 172 -4.26 -11.05 1.17
CA SER A 172 -3.47 -12.13 1.78
C SER A 172 -2.10 -12.31 1.13
N ARG A 173 -2.02 -12.21 -0.20
CA ARG A 173 -0.74 -12.23 -0.93
C ARG A 173 0.12 -11.02 -0.55
N LEU A 174 -0.46 -9.82 -0.50
CA LEU A 174 0.23 -8.59 -0.11
C LEU A 174 0.73 -8.64 1.34
N VAL A 175 -0.03 -9.25 2.26
CA VAL A 175 0.40 -9.51 3.64
C VAL A 175 1.66 -10.39 3.67
N ASP A 176 1.70 -11.44 2.87
CA ASP A 176 2.87 -12.32 2.80
C ASP A 176 4.10 -11.58 2.27
N SER A 177 3.91 -10.70 1.28
CA SER A 177 4.96 -9.83 0.73
C SER A 177 5.46 -8.78 1.73
N GLU A 178 4.55 -8.07 2.39
CA GLU A 178 4.86 -7.12 3.46
C GLU A 178 5.70 -7.79 4.56
N ARG A 179 5.32 -9.01 4.94
CA ARG A 179 6.06 -9.81 5.93
C ARG A 179 7.47 -10.13 5.50
N GLN A 180 7.68 -10.47 4.22
CA GLN A 180 9.02 -10.70 3.70
C GLN A 180 9.87 -9.43 3.77
N PHE A 181 9.33 -8.27 3.38
CA PHE A 181 10.06 -7.00 3.45
C PHE A 181 10.45 -6.62 4.87
N VAL A 182 9.51 -6.72 5.83
CA VAL A 182 9.80 -6.44 7.24
C VAL A 182 10.82 -7.44 7.81
N ASN A 183 10.73 -8.72 7.44
CA ASN A 183 11.72 -9.72 7.86
C ASN A 183 13.14 -9.39 7.34
N ILE A 184 13.26 -8.98 6.07
CA ILE A 184 14.55 -8.56 5.49
C ILE A 184 15.13 -7.38 6.27
N ILE A 185 14.31 -6.37 6.60
CA ILE A 185 14.77 -5.20 7.33
C ILE A 185 15.18 -5.56 8.76
N THR A 186 14.33 -6.29 9.47
CA THR A 186 14.58 -6.72 10.86
C THR A 186 15.85 -7.54 10.98
N GLN A 187 16.15 -8.40 10.00
CA GLN A 187 17.43 -9.11 9.92
C GLN A 187 18.61 -8.15 9.70
N ARG A 188 18.50 -7.21 8.76
CA ARG A 188 19.56 -6.22 8.46
C ARG A 188 19.89 -5.33 9.66
N VAL A 189 18.90 -4.97 10.49
CA VAL A 189 19.11 -4.13 11.68
C VAL A 189 19.41 -4.93 12.95
N GLY A 190 19.50 -6.26 12.88
CA GLY A 190 19.85 -7.12 14.02
C GLY A 190 18.72 -7.31 15.05
N VAL A 191 17.46 -7.14 14.66
CA VAL A 191 16.27 -7.28 15.53
C VAL A 191 15.34 -8.35 14.96
N PRO A 192 15.76 -9.62 14.85
CA PRO A 192 14.98 -10.64 14.15
C PRO A 192 13.60 -10.83 14.79
N LEU A 193 12.57 -10.84 13.96
CA LEU A 193 11.24 -11.30 14.31
C LEU A 193 11.31 -12.80 14.60
N ILE A 194 11.55 -13.17 15.86
CA ILE A 194 11.61 -14.58 16.30
C ILE A 194 10.33 -15.29 15.82
N ALA A 195 10.52 -16.49 15.25
CA ALA A 195 9.48 -17.33 14.64
C ALA A 195 8.33 -17.58 15.62
#